data_AF-A0A7C5JN66-F1
#
_entry.id   AF-A0A7C5JN66-F1
#
_cell.length_a   1.000
_cell.length_b   1.000
_cell.length_c   1.000
_cell.angle_alpha   90.00
_cell.angle_beta   90.00
_cell.angle_gamma   90.00
#
_symmetry.space_group_name_H-M   'P 1'
#
loop_
_entity.id
_entity.type
_entity.pdbx_description
1 polymer ?
#
loop_
_entity_poly.entity_id
_entity_poly.type
_entity_poly.pdbx_seq_one_letter_code
_entity_poly.pdbx_strand_id
1 'polypeptide(L)'
;MKKTNFTNPKLVKNWLLVVALMITSFTATQLSAQCQLNADDLIHVILSDDNCTATLTQEMFLSDDGAACTVADHYEFEVRSADGQNILIPMTQNAVLDHTYIGGPYMLIIEAHDAAHNVLNTAMTTFDVADKMPPVITCTPDTVEVKCYQQDTYFPAVADNCDPNVQLIKIDENIWDNNCQIPGYGPDTIRIIDRNFVAIDGSGNVSDTCHKVIRVMRLSPGEFYGDIHFPDDLVKADQNAISCVDADNYKDADGNFDPNKTGWPYLVYNDDHPTPAEIAANDMRDTVILDNHCTFPCNLASTFIDIKVNSCPDCIEKVVRTWTVVENSCQYPERFRLNIQTIEVNDTIDPVVICPESRTITTNTVGDFDPVAAG
;
A
#
# COMPACT_ATOMS: atom_id res chain seq x y z
N MET A 1 -11.44 -115.70 -3.69
CA MET A 1 -10.43 -114.63 -3.87
C MET A 1 -9.89 -114.70 -5.29
N LYS A 2 -10.29 -113.78 -6.18
CA LYS A 2 -9.79 -113.69 -7.56
C LYS A 2 -8.70 -112.62 -7.60
N LYS A 3 -7.48 -113.02 -7.92
CA LYS A 3 -6.38 -112.10 -8.23
C LYS A 3 -6.45 -111.76 -9.72
N THR A 4 -6.69 -110.50 -10.05
CA THR A 4 -6.58 -109.97 -11.41
C THR A 4 -5.20 -109.34 -11.59
N ASN A 5 -4.44 -109.90 -12.54
CA ASN A 5 -3.15 -109.39 -12.99
C ASN A 5 -3.39 -108.30 -14.04
N PHE A 6 -2.91 -107.09 -13.79
CA PHE A 6 -2.87 -106.00 -14.77
C PHE A 6 -1.46 -105.89 -15.34
N THR A 7 -1.25 -106.43 -16.53
CA THR A 7 -0.06 -106.14 -17.34
C THR A 7 -0.50 -105.87 -18.77
N ASN A 8 -0.70 -104.59 -19.10
CA ASN A 8 -0.71 -104.13 -20.48
C ASN A 8 0.01 -102.77 -20.62
N PRO A 9 1.30 -102.75 -20.95
CA PRO A 9 2.14 -101.55 -20.94
C PRO A 9 1.90 -100.60 -22.13
N LYS A 10 0.98 -100.91 -23.05
CA LYS A 10 0.70 -100.06 -24.22
C LYS A 10 -0.33 -98.95 -23.96
N LEU A 11 -1.20 -99.09 -22.95
CA LEU A 11 -2.23 -98.09 -22.65
C LEU A 11 -1.65 -96.87 -21.90
N VAL A 12 -0.66 -97.09 -21.03
CA VAL A 12 -0.06 -96.03 -20.20
C VAL A 12 0.80 -95.06 -21.03
N LYS A 13 1.46 -95.56 -22.09
CA LYS A 13 2.36 -94.75 -22.93
C LYS A 13 1.61 -93.76 -23.83
N ASN A 14 0.42 -94.12 -24.31
CA ASN A 14 -0.40 -93.22 -25.13
C ASN A 14 -1.17 -92.19 -24.30
N TRP A 15 -1.54 -92.51 -23.05
CA TRP A 15 -2.17 -91.55 -22.15
C TRP A 15 -1.20 -90.47 -21.65
N LEU A 16 0.07 -90.83 -21.39
CA LEU A 16 1.10 -89.87 -21.01
C LEU A 16 1.45 -88.89 -22.14
N LEU A 17 1.35 -89.30 -23.41
CA LEU A 17 1.64 -88.43 -24.55
C LEU A 17 0.51 -87.42 -24.83
N VAL A 18 -0.74 -87.80 -24.59
CA VAL A 18 -1.90 -86.90 -24.74
C VAL A 18 -1.98 -85.88 -23.60
N VAL A 19 -1.63 -86.28 -22.37
CA VAL A 19 -1.55 -85.36 -21.22
C VAL A 19 -0.35 -84.41 -21.36
N ALA A 20 0.79 -84.87 -21.87
CA ALA A 20 1.93 -83.99 -22.16
C ALA A 20 1.62 -82.97 -23.28
N LEU A 21 0.86 -83.36 -24.32
CA LEU A 21 0.50 -82.44 -25.41
C LEU A 21 -0.58 -81.41 -25.01
N MET A 22 -1.51 -81.77 -24.12
CA MET A 22 -2.51 -80.83 -23.58
C MET A 22 -1.95 -79.85 -22.55
N ILE A 23 -0.87 -80.21 -21.84
CA ILE A 23 -0.19 -79.29 -20.92
C ILE A 23 0.65 -78.27 -21.69
N THR A 24 1.13 -78.60 -22.89
CA THR A 24 1.87 -77.66 -23.76
C THR A 24 1.01 -76.73 -24.61
N SER A 25 -0.32 -76.93 -24.68
CA SER A 25 -1.23 -76.05 -25.44
C SER A 25 -1.95 -75.00 -24.58
N PHE A 26 -1.69 -74.95 -23.27
CA PHE A 26 -2.23 -73.93 -22.35
C PHE A 26 -1.17 -72.99 -21.74
N THR A 27 0.08 -73.03 -22.23
CA THR A 27 1.13 -72.10 -21.80
C THR A 27 1.61 -71.22 -22.95
N ALA A 28 0.67 -70.51 -23.57
CA ALA A 28 0.97 -69.35 -24.41
C ALA A 28 -0.27 -68.45 -24.54
N THR A 29 -1.05 -68.30 -23.47
CA THR A 29 -1.71 -67.01 -23.29
C THR A 29 -0.58 -66.04 -23.02
N GLN A 30 -0.36 -65.10 -23.94
CA GLN A 30 0.57 -64.01 -23.78
C GLN A 30 0.39 -63.44 -22.37
N LEU A 31 1.37 -63.65 -21.49
CA LEU A 31 1.58 -62.73 -20.39
C LEU A 31 1.96 -61.43 -21.07
N SER A 32 0.98 -60.58 -21.34
CA SER A 32 1.21 -59.16 -21.54
C SER A 32 2.11 -58.73 -20.39
N ALA A 33 3.26 -58.14 -20.72
CA ALA A 33 4.12 -57.48 -19.76
C ALA A 33 3.22 -56.68 -18.79
N GLN A 34 3.33 -56.97 -17.50
CA GLN A 34 2.53 -56.31 -16.47
C GLN A 34 3.00 -54.85 -16.42
N CYS A 35 2.30 -53.96 -17.12
CA CYS A 35 2.44 -52.52 -16.99
C CYS A 35 1.74 -52.12 -15.70
N GLN A 36 2.43 -52.19 -14.57
CA GLN A 36 1.94 -51.64 -13.31
C GLN A 36 2.30 -50.14 -13.27
N LEU A 37 1.36 -49.31 -12.84
CA LEU A 37 1.58 -47.89 -12.63
C LEU A 37 0.97 -47.54 -11.27
N ASN A 38 1.80 -47.15 -10.32
CA ASN A 38 1.38 -46.72 -8.99
C ASN A 38 1.79 -45.24 -8.85
N ALA A 39 0.86 -44.42 -8.39
CA ALA A 39 1.14 -43.03 -8.05
C ALA A 39 1.30 -42.89 -6.54
N ASP A 40 2.11 -41.92 -6.11
CA ASP A 40 2.25 -41.59 -4.69
C ASP A 40 0.96 -40.98 -4.13
N ASP A 41 0.75 -41.18 -2.83
CA ASP A 41 -0.37 -40.58 -2.10
C ASP A 41 -0.07 -39.10 -1.79
N LEU A 42 -1.05 -38.23 -2.06
CA LEU A 42 -1.08 -36.78 -1.76
C LEU A 42 0.27 -36.04 -1.88
N ILE A 43 0.44 -35.29 -2.97
CA ILE A 43 1.70 -34.58 -3.26
C ILE A 43 1.55 -33.10 -2.94
N HIS A 44 2.55 -32.55 -2.24
CA HIS A 44 2.63 -31.13 -1.93
C HIS A 44 3.66 -30.44 -2.81
N VAL A 45 3.21 -29.57 -3.71
CA VAL A 45 4.10 -28.80 -4.60
C VAL A 45 4.37 -27.44 -4.00
N ILE A 46 5.65 -27.08 -3.86
CA ILE A 46 6.06 -25.79 -3.31
C ILE A 46 6.59 -24.90 -4.42
N LEU A 47 6.01 -23.71 -4.60
CA LEU A 47 6.54 -22.67 -5.48
C LEU A 47 7.67 -21.97 -4.75
N SER A 48 8.92 -22.35 -5.05
CA SER A 48 10.09 -21.92 -4.26
C SER A 48 11.21 -21.28 -5.09
N ASP A 49 10.94 -20.93 -6.34
CA ASP A 49 11.90 -20.19 -7.16
C ASP A 49 11.54 -18.69 -7.21
N ASP A 50 12.49 -17.88 -7.67
CA ASP A 50 12.33 -16.42 -7.76
C ASP A 50 11.22 -15.99 -8.74
N ASN A 51 10.69 -16.91 -9.56
CA ASN A 51 9.63 -16.65 -10.54
C ASN A 51 8.26 -17.19 -10.09
N CYS A 52 8.14 -17.67 -8.85
CA CYS A 52 6.96 -18.36 -8.33
C CYS A 52 6.51 -19.54 -9.20
N THR A 53 7.47 -20.38 -9.58
CA THR A 53 7.22 -21.58 -10.35
C THR A 53 7.77 -22.85 -9.68
N ALA A 54 7.17 -23.97 -10.03
CA ALA A 54 7.66 -25.30 -9.69
C ALA A 54 7.55 -26.19 -10.91
N THR A 55 8.62 -26.94 -11.20
CA THR A 55 8.62 -27.91 -12.28
C THR A 55 8.20 -29.28 -11.75
N LEU A 56 7.13 -29.82 -12.29
CA LEU A 56 6.66 -31.17 -12.05
C LEU A 56 7.49 -32.16 -12.84
N THR A 57 8.12 -33.10 -12.12
CA THR A 57 8.87 -34.20 -12.71
C THR A 57 8.13 -35.51 -12.48
N GLN A 58 8.35 -36.49 -13.36
CA GLN A 58 7.74 -37.82 -13.24
C GLN A 58 8.04 -38.51 -11.89
N GLU A 59 9.24 -38.28 -11.35
CA GLU A 59 9.67 -38.84 -10.06
C GLU A 59 8.86 -38.30 -8.88
N MET A 60 8.22 -37.13 -9.02
CA MET A 60 7.40 -36.56 -7.94
C MET A 60 6.06 -37.27 -7.74
N PHE A 61 5.59 -38.01 -8.75
CA PHE A 61 4.23 -38.58 -8.75
C PHE A 61 4.19 -40.09 -8.81
N LEU A 62 5.28 -40.74 -9.23
CA LEU A 62 5.36 -42.19 -9.31
C LEU A 62 6.08 -42.73 -8.09
N SER A 63 5.50 -43.73 -7.44
CA SER A 63 6.06 -44.34 -6.24
C SER A 63 7.39 -45.05 -6.52
N ASP A 64 8.37 -44.88 -5.63
CA ASP A 64 9.68 -45.54 -5.69
C ASP A 64 9.61 -47.08 -5.49
N ASP A 65 8.48 -47.60 -4.99
CA ASP A 65 8.30 -49.01 -4.58
C ASP A 65 7.95 -49.99 -5.72
N GLY A 66 8.24 -49.61 -6.97
CA GLY A 66 8.56 -50.58 -8.01
C GLY A 66 7.62 -50.64 -9.21
N ALA A 67 8.29 -50.86 -10.35
CA ALA A 67 7.76 -50.98 -11.70
C ALA A 67 7.18 -49.68 -12.28
N ALA A 68 8.04 -48.71 -12.61
CA ALA A 68 7.74 -47.87 -13.76
C ALA A 68 7.44 -48.80 -14.96
N CYS A 69 6.32 -48.59 -15.63
CA CYS A 69 5.92 -49.39 -16.79
C CYS A 69 7.04 -49.41 -17.86
N THR A 70 7.92 -50.42 -17.82
CA THR A 70 9.13 -50.48 -18.66
C THR A 70 8.84 -50.68 -20.15
N VAL A 71 7.57 -50.95 -20.48
CA VAL A 71 7.06 -51.09 -21.85
C VAL A 71 6.37 -49.82 -22.34
N ALA A 72 6.24 -48.79 -21.49
CA ALA A 72 5.78 -47.47 -21.91
C ALA A 72 6.88 -46.75 -22.70
N ASP A 73 6.47 -46.08 -23.77
CA ASP A 73 7.31 -45.22 -24.59
C ASP A 73 7.34 -43.79 -24.03
N HIS A 74 6.21 -43.31 -23.52
CA HIS A 74 6.06 -42.02 -22.85
C HIS A 74 4.89 -42.03 -21.85
N TYR A 75 4.82 -40.97 -21.02
CA TYR A 75 3.74 -40.70 -20.08
C TYR A 75 3.04 -39.41 -20.46
N GLU A 76 1.72 -39.40 -20.42
CA GLU A 76 0.90 -38.19 -20.53
C GLU A 76 0.28 -37.86 -19.17
N PHE A 77 0.18 -36.56 -18.89
CA PHE A 77 -0.36 -36.06 -17.63
C PHE A 77 -1.54 -35.13 -17.90
N GLU A 78 -2.64 -35.35 -17.20
CA GLU A 78 -3.83 -34.51 -17.24
C GLU A 78 -4.11 -33.98 -15.83
N VAL A 79 -4.16 -32.65 -15.67
CA VAL A 79 -4.55 -32.00 -14.41
C VAL A 79 -6.01 -31.61 -14.49
N ARG A 80 -6.78 -31.95 -13.47
CA ARG A 80 -8.18 -31.54 -13.31
C ARG A 80 -8.34 -30.75 -12.01
N SER A 81 -9.00 -29.60 -12.13
CA SER A 81 -9.46 -28.84 -10.97
C SER A 81 -10.64 -29.55 -10.31
N ALA A 82 -10.90 -29.24 -9.03
CA ALA A 82 -11.99 -29.82 -8.24
C ALA A 82 -13.40 -29.56 -8.83
N ASP A 83 -13.53 -28.54 -9.69
CA ASP A 83 -14.76 -28.19 -10.44
C ASP A 83 -14.92 -28.99 -11.75
N GLY A 84 -13.97 -29.87 -12.07
CA GLY A 84 -13.99 -30.70 -13.27
C GLY A 84 -13.57 -29.96 -14.55
N GLN A 85 -13.04 -28.73 -14.46
CA GLN A 85 -12.34 -28.14 -15.58
C GLN A 85 -11.02 -28.86 -15.85
N ASN A 86 -10.84 -29.28 -17.09
CA ASN A 86 -9.58 -29.82 -17.57
C ASN A 86 -8.58 -28.68 -17.71
N ILE A 87 -7.55 -28.69 -16.86
CA ILE A 87 -6.35 -27.90 -17.06
C ILE A 87 -5.40 -28.81 -17.84
N LEU A 88 -5.52 -28.78 -19.17
CA LEU A 88 -4.62 -29.53 -20.02
C LEU A 88 -3.24 -28.90 -19.94
N ILE A 89 -2.38 -29.43 -19.08
CA ILE A 89 -0.94 -29.19 -19.15
C ILE A 89 -0.34 -30.36 -19.93
N PRO A 90 -0.09 -30.23 -21.24
CA PRO A 90 0.52 -31.29 -22.04
C PRO A 90 1.97 -31.48 -21.60
N MET A 91 2.19 -32.36 -20.62
CA MET A 91 3.52 -32.75 -20.19
C MET A 91 4.10 -33.74 -21.17
N THR A 92 4.85 -33.24 -22.15
CA THR A 92 5.70 -34.12 -22.97
C THR A 92 7.08 -34.33 -22.37
N GLN A 93 7.41 -33.67 -21.24
CA GLN A 93 8.57 -34.03 -20.41
C GLN A 93 8.61 -33.40 -19.01
N ASN A 94 8.02 -32.21 -18.79
CA ASN A 94 7.89 -31.53 -17.50
C ASN A 94 6.78 -30.46 -17.59
N ALA A 95 5.91 -30.33 -16.58
CA ALA A 95 5.01 -29.16 -16.46
C ALA A 95 5.63 -28.12 -15.55
N VAL A 96 5.39 -26.85 -15.86
CA VAL A 96 5.69 -25.75 -14.94
C VAL A 96 4.37 -25.28 -14.35
N LEU A 97 4.24 -25.39 -13.04
CA LEU A 97 3.17 -24.75 -12.28
C LEU A 97 3.64 -23.37 -11.84
N ASP A 98 2.72 -22.42 -11.80
CA ASP A 98 2.95 -21.05 -11.35
C ASP A 98 1.95 -20.64 -10.26
N HIS A 99 2.00 -19.37 -9.86
CA HIS A 99 1.12 -18.77 -8.84
C HIS A 99 -0.38 -18.99 -9.09
N THR A 100 -0.83 -19.24 -10.33
CA THR A 100 -2.24 -19.43 -10.65
C THR A 100 -2.82 -20.74 -10.12
N TYR A 101 -1.94 -21.67 -9.76
CA TYR A 101 -2.30 -22.99 -9.23
C TYR A 101 -2.26 -23.05 -7.70
N ILE A 102 -1.92 -21.97 -7.00
CA ILE A 102 -1.87 -21.96 -5.52
C ILE A 102 -3.24 -22.36 -4.95
N GLY A 103 -3.22 -23.28 -4.01
CA GLY A 103 -4.39 -23.91 -3.40
C GLY A 103 -4.51 -25.37 -3.80
N GLY A 104 -5.75 -25.83 -3.99
CA GLY A 104 -6.07 -27.22 -4.27
C GLY A 104 -7.30 -27.68 -3.48
N PRO A 105 -7.61 -28.99 -3.51
CA PRO A 105 -6.83 -30.05 -4.16
C PRO A 105 -7.08 -30.13 -5.68
N TYR A 106 -6.04 -30.48 -6.43
CA TYR A 106 -6.09 -30.85 -7.84
C TYR A 106 -5.98 -32.36 -7.99
N MET A 107 -6.57 -32.91 -9.05
CA MET A 107 -6.42 -34.30 -9.43
C MET A 107 -5.45 -34.40 -10.59
N LEU A 108 -4.44 -35.26 -10.46
CA LEU A 108 -3.53 -35.62 -11.53
C LEU A 108 -3.86 -37.02 -12.04
N ILE A 109 -4.07 -37.13 -13.34
CA ILE A 109 -4.24 -38.40 -14.05
C ILE A 109 -2.97 -38.62 -14.88
N ILE A 110 -2.38 -39.81 -14.73
CA ILE A 110 -1.14 -40.20 -15.39
C ILE A 110 -1.44 -41.40 -16.27
N GLU A 111 -1.24 -41.26 -17.58
CA GLU A 111 -1.44 -42.33 -18.56
C GLU A 111 -0.10 -42.78 -19.13
N ALA A 112 0.15 -44.08 -19.12
CA ALA A 112 1.33 -44.67 -19.76
C ALA A 112 0.96 -45.12 -21.18
N HIS A 113 1.71 -44.73 -22.20
CA HIS A 113 1.41 -45.06 -23.61
C HIS A 113 2.49 -45.94 -24.24
N ASP A 114 2.10 -46.80 -25.19
CA ASP A 114 3.05 -47.48 -26.08
C ASP A 114 3.53 -46.55 -27.23
N ALA A 115 4.48 -47.04 -28.04
CA ALA A 115 4.99 -46.30 -29.21
C ALA A 115 3.94 -46.01 -30.29
N ALA A 116 2.75 -46.62 -30.20
CA ALA A 116 1.59 -46.36 -31.07
C ALA A 116 0.53 -45.46 -30.40
N HIS A 117 0.85 -44.86 -29.24
CA HIS A 117 -0.01 -44.01 -28.41
C HIS A 117 -1.23 -44.71 -27.78
N ASN A 118 -1.23 -46.04 -27.68
CA ASN A 118 -2.29 -46.72 -26.93
C ASN A 118 -2.03 -46.63 -25.43
N VAL A 119 -3.05 -46.30 -24.65
CA VAL A 119 -2.99 -46.29 -23.18
C VAL A 119 -2.79 -47.73 -22.68
N LEU A 120 -1.68 -47.94 -21.96
CA LEU A 120 -1.28 -49.20 -21.35
C LEU A 120 -1.82 -49.32 -19.92
N ASN A 121 -1.77 -48.24 -19.14
CA ASN A 121 -2.29 -48.16 -17.78
C ASN A 121 -2.51 -46.68 -17.37
N THR A 122 -3.32 -46.47 -16.33
CA THR A 122 -3.65 -45.15 -15.78
C THR A 122 -3.49 -45.18 -14.25
N ALA A 123 -2.86 -44.14 -13.70
CA ALA A 123 -2.80 -43.89 -12.26
C ALA A 123 -3.40 -42.52 -11.94
N MET A 124 -3.88 -42.36 -10.72
CA MET A 124 -4.49 -41.11 -10.26
C MET A 124 -3.94 -40.76 -8.88
N THR A 125 -3.60 -39.49 -8.70
CA THR A 125 -3.23 -38.94 -7.40
C THR A 125 -3.81 -37.54 -7.24
N THR A 126 -3.76 -37.01 -6.03
CA THR A 126 -4.14 -35.64 -5.73
C THR A 126 -2.92 -34.85 -5.30
N PHE A 127 -2.87 -33.58 -5.69
CA PHE A 127 -1.84 -32.68 -5.23
C PHE A 127 -2.41 -31.32 -4.86
N ASP A 128 -1.69 -30.59 -4.04
CA ASP A 128 -1.92 -29.17 -3.80
C ASP A 128 -0.66 -28.38 -4.15
N VAL A 129 -0.83 -27.08 -4.33
CA VAL A 129 0.26 -26.16 -4.60
C VAL A 129 0.24 -25.10 -3.52
N ALA A 130 1.37 -24.91 -2.87
CA ALA A 130 1.52 -23.90 -1.85
C ALA A 130 2.72 -23.01 -2.17
N ASP A 131 2.51 -21.71 -1.98
CA ASP A 131 3.61 -20.80 -1.79
C ASP A 131 4.02 -20.82 -0.30
N LYS A 132 5.33 -20.98 -0.08
CA LYS A 132 5.97 -21.04 1.23
C LYS A 132 7.15 -20.07 1.34
N MET A 133 7.37 -19.24 0.33
CA MET A 133 8.42 -18.24 0.37
C MET A 133 7.85 -16.99 1.03
N PRO A 134 8.41 -16.51 2.14
CA PRO A 134 7.97 -15.26 2.72
C PRO A 134 8.44 -14.05 1.90
N PRO A 135 7.69 -12.93 1.96
CA PRO A 135 8.13 -11.68 1.37
C PRO A 135 9.47 -11.20 1.94
N VAL A 136 10.19 -10.44 1.13
CA VAL A 136 11.48 -9.84 1.50
C VAL A 136 11.34 -8.33 1.58
N ILE A 137 11.61 -7.77 2.76
CA ILE A 137 11.71 -6.33 2.97
C ILE A 137 13.15 -5.86 2.70
N THR A 138 13.32 -4.81 1.93
CA THR A 138 14.64 -4.18 1.70
C THR A 138 15.06 -3.38 2.93
N CYS A 139 15.68 -4.06 3.90
CA CYS A 139 16.05 -3.47 5.19
C CYS A 139 17.38 -2.74 5.22
N THR A 140 18.24 -2.93 4.21
CA THR A 140 19.55 -2.26 4.16
C THR A 140 19.50 -0.99 3.33
N PRO A 141 20.11 0.12 3.77
CA PRO A 141 20.80 0.30 5.06
C PRO A 141 19.83 0.42 6.24
N ASP A 142 20.26 0.03 7.44
CA ASP A 142 19.44 0.05 8.65
C ASP A 142 19.04 1.47 9.09
N THR A 143 19.78 2.48 8.61
CA THR A 143 19.48 3.90 8.84
C THR A 143 19.17 4.61 7.53
N VAL A 144 18.11 5.42 7.54
CA VAL A 144 17.72 6.29 6.43
C VAL A 144 17.55 7.72 6.93
N GLU A 145 17.80 8.70 6.07
CA GLU A 145 17.47 10.10 6.31
C GLU A 145 16.22 10.46 5.53
N VAL A 146 15.24 11.07 6.20
CA VAL A 146 14.00 11.54 5.58
C VAL A 146 13.76 13.00 5.95
N LYS A 147 13.02 13.72 5.10
CA LYS A 147 12.57 15.06 5.45
C LYS A 147 11.51 15.00 6.55
N CYS A 148 11.44 16.05 7.35
CA CYS A 148 10.50 16.14 8.47
C CYS A 148 9.02 15.90 8.14
N TYR A 149 8.59 16.25 6.93
CA TYR A 149 7.23 16.02 6.45
C TYR A 149 7.01 14.63 5.83
N GLN A 150 8.08 13.85 5.63
CA GLN A 150 8.02 12.47 5.10
C GLN A 150 8.05 11.42 6.22
N GLN A 151 8.16 11.84 7.48
CA GLN A 151 8.37 10.91 8.59
C GLN A 151 7.22 9.89 8.72
N ASP A 152 5.96 10.28 8.49
CA ASP A 152 4.80 9.40 8.65
C ASP A 152 4.51 8.54 7.43
N THR A 153 4.96 8.97 6.25
CA THR A 153 4.74 8.28 4.97
C THR A 153 5.89 7.36 4.56
N TYR A 154 7.01 7.36 5.30
CA TYR A 154 8.12 6.48 5.02
C TYR A 154 7.79 5.00 5.31
N PHE A 155 7.92 4.17 4.27
CA PHE A 155 7.90 2.71 4.32
C PHE A 155 9.05 2.14 3.46
N PRO A 156 9.73 1.06 3.90
CA PRO A 156 10.73 0.38 3.08
C PRO A 156 10.09 -0.34 1.89
N ALA A 157 10.89 -0.59 0.85
CA ALA A 157 10.45 -1.42 -0.27
C ALA A 157 10.27 -2.87 0.18
N VAL A 158 9.26 -3.53 -0.39
CA VAL A 158 8.93 -4.93 -0.16
C VAL A 158 8.69 -5.61 -1.50
N ALA A 159 9.10 -6.86 -1.62
CA ALA A 159 8.86 -7.70 -2.79
C ALA A 159 8.58 -9.13 -2.34
N ASP A 160 7.83 -9.84 -3.17
CA ASP A 160 7.59 -11.28 -3.04
C ASP A 160 7.61 -11.89 -4.45
N ASN A 161 7.96 -13.17 -4.55
CA ASN A 161 8.02 -13.88 -5.83
C ASN A 161 6.62 -14.21 -6.36
N CYS A 162 5.66 -14.50 -5.47
CA CYS A 162 4.33 -15.00 -5.79
C CYS A 162 3.22 -13.96 -5.67
N ASP A 163 3.42 -12.92 -4.85
CA ASP A 163 2.43 -11.88 -4.58
C ASP A 163 2.91 -10.46 -4.95
N PRO A 164 2.33 -9.81 -5.98
CA PRO A 164 2.65 -8.42 -6.29
C PRO A 164 2.05 -7.41 -5.31
N ASN A 165 1.08 -7.80 -4.45
CA ASN A 165 0.34 -6.92 -3.56
C ASN A 165 0.64 -7.20 -2.07
N VAL A 166 1.92 -7.37 -1.74
CA VAL A 166 2.36 -7.64 -0.37
C VAL A 166 1.87 -6.58 0.62
N GLN A 167 1.31 -7.02 1.74
CA GLN A 167 0.90 -6.16 2.83
C GLN A 167 2.08 -5.84 3.76
N LEU A 168 2.53 -4.58 3.77
CA LEU A 168 3.56 -4.10 4.69
C LEU A 168 2.95 -3.44 5.93
N ILE A 169 3.39 -3.85 7.13
CA ILE A 169 2.80 -3.47 8.42
C ILE A 169 3.90 -2.89 9.33
N LYS A 170 3.66 -1.69 9.88
CA LYS A 170 4.45 -1.13 11.00
C LYS A 170 3.95 -1.75 12.31
N ILE A 171 4.78 -2.55 12.97
CA ILE A 171 4.40 -3.27 14.20
C ILE A 171 4.82 -2.54 15.48
N ASP A 172 5.85 -1.71 15.42
CA ASP A 172 6.37 -0.98 16.57
C ASP A 172 7.02 0.34 16.14
N GLU A 173 7.00 1.33 17.03
CA GLU A 173 7.56 2.66 16.80
C GLU A 173 7.98 3.33 18.12
N ASN A 174 9.25 3.75 18.17
CA ASN A 174 9.78 4.60 19.24
C ASN A 174 10.33 5.90 18.65
N ILE A 175 10.03 7.02 19.30
CA ILE A 175 10.42 8.36 18.86
C ILE A 175 11.28 9.04 19.93
N TRP A 176 12.41 9.60 19.53
CA TRP A 176 13.27 10.42 20.38
C TRP A 176 13.56 11.76 19.73
N ASP A 177 13.06 12.84 20.32
CA ASP A 177 13.40 14.20 19.95
C ASP A 177 14.86 14.52 20.27
N ASN A 178 15.55 15.16 19.33
CA ASN A 178 16.91 15.60 19.54
C ASN A 178 16.93 16.84 20.44
N ASN A 179 17.28 16.65 21.70
CA ASN A 179 17.47 17.73 22.68
C ASN A 179 18.88 18.34 22.65
N CYS A 180 19.67 18.05 21.62
CA CYS A 180 21.02 18.56 21.39
C CYS A 180 22.08 18.07 22.39
N GLN A 181 21.72 17.11 23.24
CA GLN A 181 22.63 16.47 24.18
C GLN A 181 22.86 14.99 23.86
N ILE A 182 22.18 14.44 22.84
CA ILE A 182 22.26 13.03 22.47
C ILE A 182 23.52 12.77 21.62
N PRO A 183 24.47 11.94 22.06
CA PRO A 183 25.67 11.62 21.28
C PRO A 183 25.33 10.94 19.95
N GLY A 184 25.97 11.38 18.86
CA GLY A 184 25.79 10.80 17.52
C GLY A 184 24.62 11.37 16.70
N TYR A 185 23.87 12.31 17.28
CA TYR A 185 22.79 13.03 16.60
C TYR A 185 23.38 14.33 16.05
N GLY A 186 23.28 14.52 14.73
CA GLY A 186 23.80 15.72 14.08
C GLY A 186 22.96 16.96 14.40
N PRO A 187 23.48 18.18 14.16
CA PRO A 187 22.74 19.41 14.39
C PRO A 187 21.50 19.56 13.49
N ASP A 188 21.47 18.83 12.37
CA ASP A 188 20.38 18.86 11.39
C ASP A 188 19.31 17.79 11.63
N THR A 189 19.55 16.85 12.54
CA THR A 189 18.57 15.82 12.91
C THR A 189 17.62 16.40 13.96
N ILE A 190 16.32 16.45 13.66
CA ILE A 190 15.31 16.94 14.61
C ILE A 190 14.84 15.86 15.57
N ARG A 191 14.77 14.60 15.11
CA ARG A 191 14.44 13.43 15.91
C ARG A 191 14.89 12.15 15.22
N ILE A 192 14.93 11.07 15.97
CA ILE A 192 15.11 9.70 15.46
C ILE A 192 13.86 8.89 15.76
N ILE A 193 13.45 8.09 14.78
CA ILE A 193 12.34 7.16 14.89
C ILE A 193 12.86 5.75 14.63
N ASP A 194 12.77 4.86 15.60
CA ASP A 194 12.99 3.43 15.38
C ASP A 194 11.65 2.78 15.04
N ARG A 195 11.59 2.10 13.88
CA ARG A 195 10.40 1.38 13.42
C ARG A 195 10.74 -0.07 13.14
N ASN A 196 9.81 -0.95 13.49
CA ASN A 196 9.83 -2.34 13.08
C ASN A 196 8.72 -2.59 12.06
N PHE A 197 9.06 -3.26 10.96
CA PHE A 197 8.12 -3.65 9.91
C PHE A 197 8.09 -5.16 9.71
N VAL A 198 6.93 -5.68 9.33
CA VAL A 198 6.75 -7.05 8.81
C VAL A 198 5.90 -6.99 7.55
N ALA A 199 6.10 -7.95 6.66
CA ALA A 199 5.36 -8.08 5.43
C ALA A 199 4.62 -9.42 5.41
N ILE A 200 3.41 -9.41 4.85
CA ILE A 200 2.54 -10.59 4.71
C ILE A 200 2.08 -10.68 3.26
N ASP A 201 2.26 -11.83 2.62
CA ASP A 201 1.75 -12.10 1.28
C ASP A 201 0.30 -12.63 1.29
N GLY A 202 -0.28 -12.79 0.10
CA GLY A 202 -1.60 -13.37 -0.11
C GLY A 202 -1.72 -14.84 0.32
N SER A 203 -0.61 -15.56 0.48
CA SER A 203 -0.54 -16.94 0.96
C SER A 203 -0.50 -17.03 2.50
N GLY A 204 -0.30 -15.89 3.17
CA GLY A 204 -0.16 -15.75 4.62
C GLY A 204 1.24 -16.02 5.16
N ASN A 205 2.28 -16.09 4.32
CA ASN A 205 3.65 -16.16 4.81
C ASN A 205 4.07 -14.78 5.36
N VAL A 206 4.91 -14.79 6.39
CA VAL A 206 5.33 -13.58 7.11
C VAL A 206 6.84 -13.42 7.00
N SER A 207 7.28 -12.24 6.57
CA SER A 207 8.70 -11.90 6.47
C SER A 207 9.40 -11.91 7.83
N ASP A 208 10.74 -11.95 7.79
CA ASP A 208 11.53 -11.51 8.94
C ASP A 208 11.20 -10.06 9.32
N THR A 209 11.41 -9.72 10.60
CA THR A 209 11.20 -8.35 11.09
C THR A 209 12.30 -7.42 10.59
N CYS A 210 11.88 -6.32 9.97
CA CYS A 210 12.76 -5.27 9.48
C CYS A 210 12.85 -4.12 10.48
N HIS A 211 14.01 -3.95 11.12
CA HIS A 211 14.27 -2.78 11.96
C HIS A 211 14.87 -1.63 11.13
N LYS A 212 14.27 -0.44 11.23
CA LYS A 212 14.74 0.78 10.57
C LYS A 212 14.88 1.92 11.56
N VAL A 213 16.04 2.56 11.53
CA VAL A 213 16.32 3.83 12.18
C VAL A 213 16.09 4.95 11.17
N ILE A 214 15.09 5.78 11.41
CA ILE A 214 14.75 6.92 10.55
C ILE A 214 15.27 8.19 11.22
N ARG A 215 16.28 8.81 10.61
CA ARG A 215 16.77 10.14 10.99
C ARG A 215 15.91 11.18 10.29
N VAL A 216 15.12 11.88 11.09
CA VAL A 216 14.27 12.94 10.58
C VAL A 216 15.08 14.22 10.53
N MET A 217 15.25 14.76 9.33
CA MET A 217 16.06 15.93 9.06
C MET A 217 15.19 17.19 9.09
N ARG A 218 15.77 18.28 9.58
CA ARG A 218 15.19 19.62 9.48
C ARG A 218 15.07 20.07 8.02
N LEU A 219 14.39 21.19 7.78
CA LEU A 219 14.32 21.78 6.44
C LEU A 219 15.70 22.26 5.98
N SER A 220 16.03 22.11 4.70
CA SER A 220 17.21 22.76 4.13
C SER A 220 17.05 24.29 4.16
N PRO A 221 18.13 25.09 3.99
CA PRO A 221 18.01 26.54 3.86
C PRO A 221 17.10 26.97 2.72
N GLY A 222 17.11 26.26 1.59
CA GLY A 222 16.21 26.54 0.47
C GLY A 222 14.75 26.40 0.88
N GLU A 223 14.40 25.26 1.49
CA GLU A 223 13.02 24.96 1.89
C GLU A 223 12.54 25.91 3.00
N PHE A 224 13.37 26.20 4.00
CA PHE A 224 12.99 27.12 5.09
C PHE A 224 12.67 28.55 4.60
N TYR A 225 13.43 29.07 3.63
CA TYR A 225 13.22 30.42 3.10
C TYR A 225 12.28 30.46 1.90
N GLY A 226 12.11 29.35 1.18
CA GLY A 226 11.29 29.24 -0.03
C GLY A 226 9.87 28.76 0.22
N ASP A 227 9.69 27.77 1.11
CA ASP A 227 8.45 26.99 1.19
C ASP A 227 7.58 27.34 2.41
N ILE A 228 8.08 28.21 3.28
CA ILE A 228 7.26 28.82 4.34
C ILE A 228 6.62 30.08 3.77
N HIS A 229 5.29 30.05 3.70
CA HIS A 229 4.47 31.16 3.22
C HIS A 229 3.75 31.82 4.39
N PHE A 230 3.54 33.13 4.26
CA PHE A 230 2.84 33.95 5.25
C PHE A 230 1.49 34.39 4.69
N PRO A 231 0.51 34.69 5.55
CA PRO A 231 -0.77 35.24 5.13
C PRO A 231 -0.61 36.54 4.34
N ASP A 232 -1.45 36.73 3.34
CA ASP A 232 -1.51 37.97 2.57
C ASP A 232 -2.06 39.13 3.41
N ASP A 233 -1.69 40.34 3.00
CA ASP A 233 -2.27 41.58 3.52
C ASP A 233 -3.78 41.64 3.17
N LEU A 234 -4.60 42.09 4.12
CA LEU A 234 -6.03 42.37 3.94
C LEU A 234 -6.22 43.89 3.93
N VAL A 235 -5.93 44.53 2.80
CA VAL A 235 -5.85 45.99 2.68
C VAL A 235 -6.75 46.53 1.58
N LYS A 236 -7.14 47.80 1.70
CA LYS A 236 -8.05 48.44 0.74
C LYS A 236 -7.40 48.56 -0.65
N ALA A 237 -6.08 48.78 -0.69
CA ALA A 237 -5.32 48.91 -1.93
C ALA A 237 -5.43 47.66 -2.82
N ASP A 238 -5.51 46.48 -2.20
CA ASP A 238 -5.58 45.19 -2.87
C ASP A 238 -7.02 44.68 -3.04
N GLN A 239 -8.01 45.53 -2.70
CA GLN A 239 -9.44 45.23 -2.82
C GLN A 239 -9.89 43.99 -2.02
N ASN A 240 -9.16 43.63 -0.97
CA ASN A 240 -9.42 42.48 -0.11
C ASN A 240 -9.53 42.82 1.39
N ALA A 241 -9.62 44.12 1.73
CA ALA A 241 -9.91 44.57 3.08
C ALA A 241 -11.21 43.96 3.64
N ILE A 242 -11.25 43.77 4.94
CA ILE A 242 -12.43 43.26 5.65
C ILE A 242 -13.51 44.35 5.63
N SER A 243 -14.75 43.98 5.28
CA SER A 243 -15.87 44.93 5.34
C SER A 243 -16.26 45.23 6.79
N CYS A 244 -16.70 46.46 7.07
CA CYS A 244 -17.23 46.86 8.36
C CYS A 244 -18.30 45.90 8.91
N VAL A 245 -19.21 45.42 8.05
CA VAL A 245 -20.29 44.51 8.44
C VAL A 245 -19.81 43.12 8.85
N ASP A 246 -18.64 42.72 8.37
CA ASP A 246 -18.05 41.40 8.63
C ASP A 246 -16.95 41.45 9.69
N ALA A 247 -16.52 42.64 10.14
CA ALA A 247 -15.35 42.80 11.00
C ALA A 247 -15.43 41.97 12.30
N ASP A 248 -16.61 41.88 12.91
CA ASP A 248 -16.83 41.08 14.11
C ASP A 248 -16.72 39.57 13.83
N ASN A 249 -17.04 39.13 12.60
CA ASN A 249 -16.86 37.75 12.18
C ASN A 249 -15.38 37.39 12.10
N TYR A 250 -14.46 38.34 11.91
CA TYR A 250 -13.02 38.10 11.85
C TYR A 250 -12.32 38.17 13.21
N LYS A 251 -13.03 38.52 14.28
CA LYS A 251 -12.45 38.67 15.61
C LYS A 251 -12.66 37.43 16.49
N ASP A 252 -11.81 37.29 17.50
CA ASP A 252 -11.96 36.34 18.60
C ASP A 252 -12.83 36.93 19.73
N ALA A 253 -12.99 36.17 20.82
CA ALA A 253 -13.78 36.61 21.98
C ALA A 253 -13.19 37.83 22.71
N ASP A 254 -11.90 38.11 22.53
CA ASP A 254 -11.19 39.24 23.13
C ASP A 254 -11.17 40.47 22.21
N GLY A 255 -11.74 40.36 21.00
CA GLY A 255 -11.84 41.44 20.02
C GLY A 255 -10.55 41.64 19.19
N ASN A 256 -9.64 40.67 19.18
CA ASN A 256 -8.47 40.65 18.31
C ASN A 256 -8.79 39.90 17.02
N PHE A 257 -8.09 40.20 15.93
CA PHE A 257 -8.28 39.47 14.68
C PHE A 257 -7.83 38.01 14.83
N ASP A 258 -8.71 37.06 14.51
CA ASP A 258 -8.44 35.63 14.64
C ASP A 258 -7.62 35.12 13.43
N PRO A 259 -6.40 34.60 13.63
CA PRO A 259 -5.61 34.01 12.56
C PRO A 259 -6.29 32.86 11.80
N ASN A 260 -7.25 32.15 12.41
CA ASN A 260 -8.03 31.13 11.68
C ASN A 260 -8.89 31.74 10.56
N LYS A 261 -9.09 33.06 10.59
CA LYS A 261 -9.93 33.82 9.66
C LYS A 261 -9.11 34.79 8.82
N THR A 262 -8.02 35.33 9.37
CA THR A 262 -7.09 36.23 8.67
C THR A 262 -5.86 35.51 8.10
N GLY A 263 -5.75 34.19 8.31
CA GLY A 263 -4.67 33.34 7.84
C GLY A 263 -3.58 33.07 8.87
N TRP A 264 -3.00 31.88 8.80
CA TRP A 264 -1.78 31.44 9.50
C TRP A 264 -0.63 31.25 8.49
N PRO A 265 0.64 31.38 8.90
CA PRO A 265 1.76 30.87 8.11
C PRO A 265 1.59 29.37 7.85
N TYR A 266 2.08 28.89 6.72
CA TYR A 266 2.01 27.48 6.34
C TYR A 266 3.28 27.04 5.62
N LEU A 267 3.61 25.75 5.75
CA LEU A 267 4.67 25.07 5.04
C LEU A 267 4.08 24.32 3.84
N VAL A 268 4.72 24.46 2.68
CA VAL A 268 4.43 23.69 1.46
C VAL A 268 5.50 22.61 1.32
N TYR A 269 5.13 21.36 1.01
CA TYR A 269 6.12 20.25 0.98
C TYR A 269 6.16 19.41 -0.31
N ASN A 270 5.45 19.82 -1.37
CA ASN A 270 5.54 19.20 -2.68
C ASN A 270 6.63 19.80 -3.57
N ASP A 271 7.34 18.92 -4.30
CA ASP A 271 8.33 19.29 -5.33
C ASP A 271 7.70 20.07 -6.50
N ASP A 272 6.37 20.06 -6.66
CA ASP A 272 5.66 20.77 -7.72
C ASP A 272 5.35 22.24 -7.43
N HIS A 273 5.68 22.77 -6.24
CA HIS A 273 5.39 24.15 -5.81
C HIS A 273 3.96 24.60 -6.19
N PRO A 274 2.92 24.26 -5.40
CA PRO A 274 1.55 24.70 -5.66
C PRO A 274 1.50 26.19 -5.96
N THR A 275 0.84 26.51 -7.07
CA THR A 275 0.60 27.89 -7.48
C THR A 275 -0.29 28.59 -6.43
N PRO A 276 -0.22 29.93 -6.31
CA PRO A 276 -1.14 30.68 -5.44
C PRO A 276 -2.63 30.38 -5.68
N ALA A 277 -3.00 29.95 -6.89
CA ALA A 277 -4.36 29.54 -7.25
C ALA A 277 -4.77 28.17 -6.66
N GLU A 278 -3.84 27.22 -6.53
CA GLU A 278 -4.09 25.90 -5.93
C GLU A 278 -4.21 26.00 -4.41
N ILE A 279 -3.42 26.89 -3.79
CA ILE A 279 -3.55 27.26 -2.37
C ILE A 279 -4.95 27.87 -2.11
N ALA A 280 -5.40 28.78 -2.99
CA ALA A 280 -6.73 29.40 -2.89
C ALA A 280 -7.89 28.42 -3.14
N ALA A 281 -7.66 27.32 -3.86
CA ALA A 281 -8.66 26.29 -4.13
C ALA A 281 -8.87 25.31 -2.97
N ASN A 282 -8.12 25.46 -1.87
CA ASN A 282 -8.20 24.61 -0.68
C ASN A 282 -7.88 23.12 -0.96
N ASP A 283 -7.11 22.85 -2.02
CA ASP A 283 -6.53 21.51 -2.27
C ASP A 283 -5.28 21.34 -1.39
N MET A 284 -5.50 21.40 -0.08
CA MET A 284 -4.48 21.39 0.99
C MET A 284 -3.85 20.00 1.22
N ARG A 285 -3.77 19.14 0.20
CA ARG A 285 -3.17 17.81 0.40
C ARG A 285 -1.69 17.90 0.79
N ASP A 286 -1.05 19.02 0.44
CA ASP A 286 0.40 19.18 0.52
C ASP A 286 0.87 20.44 1.26
N THR A 287 0.02 20.96 2.16
CA THR A 287 0.36 22.09 3.04
C THR A 287 0.11 21.76 4.51
N VAL A 288 1.00 22.22 5.37
CA VAL A 288 0.82 22.15 6.82
C VAL A 288 0.70 23.56 7.36
N ILE A 289 -0.45 23.85 7.97
CA ILE A 289 -0.67 25.10 8.69
C ILE A 289 0.24 25.12 9.92
N LEU A 290 1.03 26.19 10.06
CA LEU A 290 1.89 26.42 11.22
C LEU A 290 1.08 27.13 12.30
N ASP A 291 -0.02 26.53 12.70
CA ASP A 291 -0.78 27.04 13.84
C ASP A 291 -0.02 26.72 15.14
N ASN A 292 -0.25 27.53 16.17
CA ASN A 292 0.41 27.34 17.46
C ASN A 292 -0.21 26.18 18.27
N HIS A 293 -0.69 25.12 17.61
CA HIS A 293 -1.17 23.93 18.30
C HIS A 293 0.01 23.09 18.83
N CYS A 294 -0.28 22.10 19.68
CA CYS A 294 0.72 21.24 20.33
C CYS A 294 1.49 20.31 19.37
N THR A 295 1.28 20.44 18.07
CA THR A 295 2.00 19.71 17.02
C THR A 295 2.96 20.68 16.34
N PHE A 296 4.27 20.44 16.46
CA PHE A 296 5.30 21.23 15.79
C PHE A 296 5.73 20.53 14.51
N PRO A 297 5.06 20.77 13.37
CA PRO A 297 5.47 20.17 12.11
C PRO A 297 6.88 20.64 11.79
N CYS A 298 7.78 19.70 11.48
CA CYS A 298 9.17 20.03 11.18
C CYS A 298 9.91 20.82 12.28
N ASN A 299 9.49 20.70 13.55
CA ASN A 299 9.98 21.55 14.64
C ASN A 299 9.83 23.06 14.37
N LEU A 300 8.87 23.44 13.53
CA LEU A 300 8.51 24.84 13.30
C LEU A 300 7.47 25.28 14.32
N ALA A 301 7.64 26.49 14.82
CA ALA A 301 6.64 27.17 15.64
C ALA A 301 6.38 28.56 15.05
N SER A 302 5.11 28.97 15.03
CA SER A 302 4.73 30.33 14.65
C SER A 302 4.11 31.09 15.83
N THR A 303 4.35 32.39 15.87
CA THR A 303 3.73 33.31 16.81
C THR A 303 3.51 34.65 16.12
N PHE A 304 2.66 35.51 16.70
CA PHE A 304 2.38 36.82 16.16
C PHE A 304 2.19 37.87 17.25
N ILE A 305 2.39 39.13 16.88
CA ILE A 305 2.08 40.30 17.71
C ILE A 305 1.28 41.28 16.85
N ASP A 306 0.15 41.72 17.38
CA ASP A 306 -0.71 42.72 16.76
C ASP A 306 -0.49 44.10 17.35
N ILE A 307 -0.37 45.10 16.48
CA ILE A 307 -0.31 46.50 16.84
C ILE A 307 -1.47 47.23 16.16
N LYS A 308 -2.41 47.73 16.96
CA LYS A 308 -3.48 48.61 16.49
C LYS A 308 -2.88 49.97 16.11
N VAL A 309 -3.13 50.41 14.89
CA VAL A 309 -2.67 51.71 14.40
C VAL A 309 -3.72 52.75 14.74
N ASN A 310 -3.34 53.74 15.55
CA ASN A 310 -4.25 54.75 16.11
C ASN A 310 -4.81 55.75 15.08
N SER A 311 -4.42 55.65 13.81
CA SER A 311 -4.93 56.50 12.75
C SER A 311 -5.01 55.72 11.44
N CYS A 312 -6.22 55.61 10.89
CA CYS A 312 -6.43 55.18 9.52
C CYS A 312 -7.35 56.22 8.85
N PRO A 313 -6.82 57.08 7.96
CA PRO A 313 -7.62 58.12 7.33
C PRO A 313 -8.76 57.56 6.45
N ASP A 314 -8.53 56.40 5.83
CA ASP A 314 -9.39 55.84 4.78
C ASP A 314 -9.99 54.48 5.15
N CYS A 315 -9.91 54.09 6.43
CA CYS A 315 -10.45 52.84 6.97
C CYS A 315 -10.88 53.00 8.45
N ILE A 316 -11.67 52.06 8.96
CA ILE A 316 -12.25 52.10 10.31
C ILE A 316 -11.23 51.62 11.35
N GLU A 317 -10.57 50.50 11.08
CA GLU A 317 -9.59 49.89 11.96
C GLU A 317 -8.42 49.40 11.12
N LYS A 318 -7.19 49.59 11.62
CA LYS A 318 -5.98 49.09 11.00
C LYS A 318 -5.11 48.39 12.04
N VAL A 319 -4.70 47.17 11.73
CA VAL A 319 -3.80 46.36 12.55
C VAL A 319 -2.60 45.97 11.71
N VAL A 320 -1.42 46.10 12.30
CA VAL A 320 -0.18 45.57 11.75
C VAL A 320 0.21 44.37 12.59
N ARG A 321 0.15 43.19 11.99
CA ARG A 321 0.53 41.91 12.59
C ARG A 321 1.95 41.57 12.18
N THR A 322 2.81 41.28 13.15
CA THR A 322 4.15 40.75 12.87
C THR A 322 4.17 39.26 13.17
N TRP A 323 4.29 38.45 12.14
CA TRP A 323 4.50 37.01 12.23
C TRP A 323 5.97 36.69 12.50
N THR A 324 6.21 35.74 13.41
CA THR A 324 7.52 35.16 13.68
C THR A 324 7.41 33.65 13.55
N VAL A 325 8.14 33.07 12.59
CA VAL A 325 8.30 31.62 12.47
C VAL A 325 9.71 31.26 12.88
N VAL A 326 9.85 30.36 13.86
CA VAL A 326 11.13 29.84 14.35
C VAL A 326 11.22 28.35 14.04
N GLU A 327 12.43 27.89 13.78
CA GLU A 327 12.72 26.46 13.66
C GLU A 327 13.63 26.04 14.79
N ASN A 328 13.15 25.10 15.61
CA ASN A 328 13.91 24.55 16.72
C ASN A 328 14.80 23.39 16.24
N SER A 329 16.10 23.61 16.25
CA SER A 329 17.10 22.59 15.95
C SER A 329 18.32 22.74 16.85
N CYS A 330 19.25 21.80 16.73
CA CYS A 330 20.51 21.84 17.47
C CYS A 330 21.58 22.72 16.83
N GLN A 331 21.24 23.45 15.76
CA GLN A 331 22.13 24.42 15.16
C GLN A 331 21.91 25.79 15.79
N TYR A 332 23.01 26.42 16.21
CA TYR A 332 23.02 27.79 16.70
C TYR A 332 23.73 28.72 15.70
N PRO A 333 23.20 29.93 15.42
CA PRO A 333 21.92 30.46 15.91
C PRO A 333 20.71 29.76 15.28
N GLU A 334 19.59 29.75 16.01
CA GLU A 334 18.31 29.28 15.48
C GLU A 334 17.87 30.13 14.28
N ARG A 335 17.24 29.48 13.30
CA ARG A 335 16.68 30.19 12.15
C ARG A 335 15.30 30.71 12.50
N PHE A 336 15.03 31.94 12.07
CA PHE A 336 13.71 32.52 12.16
C PHE A 336 13.39 33.36 10.92
N ARG A 337 12.10 33.57 10.68
CA ARG A 337 11.57 34.46 9.66
C ARG A 337 10.57 35.41 10.29
N LEU A 338 10.63 36.66 9.84
CA LEU A 338 9.66 37.70 10.17
C LEU A 338 8.89 38.06 8.92
N ASN A 339 7.60 38.30 9.08
CA ASN A 339 6.75 38.85 8.04
C ASN A 339 5.74 39.80 8.67
N ILE A 340 5.37 40.84 7.94
CA ILE A 340 4.39 41.82 8.37
C ILE A 340 3.15 41.59 7.51
N GLN A 341 2.03 41.39 8.19
CA GLN A 341 0.71 41.36 7.60
C GLN A 341 -0.05 42.62 8.04
N THR A 342 -0.64 43.34 7.09
CA THR A 342 -1.51 44.49 7.34
C THR A 342 -2.97 44.09 7.20
N ILE A 343 -3.79 44.39 8.20
CA ILE A 343 -5.23 44.10 8.21
C ILE A 343 -5.98 45.41 8.36
N GLU A 344 -6.86 45.73 7.40
CA GLU A 344 -7.71 46.91 7.38
C GLU A 344 -9.19 46.51 7.36
N VAL A 345 -9.99 47.22 8.14
CA VAL A 345 -11.44 47.18 8.08
C VAL A 345 -11.92 48.42 7.35
N ASN A 346 -12.54 48.26 6.20
CA ASN A 346 -13.04 49.37 5.39
C ASN A 346 -14.56 49.45 5.42
N ASP A 347 -15.08 50.68 5.42
CA ASP A 347 -16.48 50.90 5.11
C ASP A 347 -16.66 50.88 3.59
N THR A 348 -17.57 50.03 3.12
CA THR A 348 -17.92 49.89 1.70
C THR A 348 -19.38 50.23 1.43
N ILE A 349 -20.14 50.65 2.46
CA ILE A 349 -21.56 50.93 2.36
C ILE A 349 -21.77 52.45 2.36
N ASP A 350 -22.22 52.99 1.23
CA ASP A 350 -22.63 54.38 1.16
C ASP A 350 -23.88 54.62 2.03
N PRO A 351 -23.98 55.78 2.70
CA PRO A 351 -25.18 56.12 3.46
C PRO A 351 -26.39 56.25 2.53
N VAL A 352 -27.48 55.56 2.86
CA VAL A 352 -28.74 55.66 2.12
C VAL A 352 -29.58 56.79 2.70
N VAL A 353 -29.72 57.87 1.96
CA VAL A 353 -30.66 58.95 2.31
C VAL A 353 -32.05 58.58 1.79
N ILE A 354 -32.96 58.22 2.71
CA ILE A 354 -34.38 58.07 2.38
C ILE A 354 -35.04 59.43 2.47
N CYS A 355 -35.30 60.04 1.30
CA CYS A 355 -36.07 61.27 1.25
C CYS A 355 -37.53 61.01 1.67
N PRO A 356 -38.13 61.89 2.49
CA PRO A 356 -39.55 61.80 2.79
C PRO A 356 -40.38 62.07 1.52
N GLU A 357 -41.63 61.61 1.49
CA GLU A 357 -42.55 61.91 0.39
C GLU A 357 -42.65 63.43 0.16
N SER A 358 -42.68 63.84 -1.11
CA SER A 358 -42.83 65.24 -1.50
C SER A 358 -44.07 65.87 -0.86
N ARG A 359 -43.88 66.93 -0.07
CA ARG A 359 -44.98 67.70 0.51
C ARG A 359 -45.19 69.00 -0.26
N THR A 360 -46.45 69.33 -0.55
CA THR A 360 -46.83 70.67 -1.04
C THR A 360 -47.30 71.50 0.14
N ILE A 361 -46.67 72.65 0.38
CA ILE A 361 -47.08 73.60 1.42
C ILE A 361 -47.79 74.78 0.76
N THR A 362 -48.94 75.17 1.31
CA THR A 362 -49.66 76.39 0.93
C THR A 362 -49.31 77.54 1.87
N THR A 363 -49.43 78.79 1.42
CA THR A 363 -48.92 80.02 2.07
C THR A 363 -49.53 80.37 3.45
N ASN A 364 -50.40 79.52 3.97
CA ASN A 364 -51.19 79.69 5.19
C ASN A 364 -50.81 78.73 6.34
N THR A 365 -49.74 77.93 6.18
CA THR A 365 -49.19 77.08 7.25
C THR A 365 -47.66 77.13 7.25
N VAL A 366 -47.05 77.20 8.44
CA VAL A 366 -45.59 77.09 8.60
C VAL A 366 -45.20 75.65 8.27
N GLY A 367 -44.30 75.48 7.30
CA GLY A 367 -43.75 74.17 6.96
C GLY A 367 -42.79 73.70 8.04
N ASP A 368 -43.16 72.64 8.75
CA ASP A 368 -42.25 71.95 9.65
C ASP A 368 -41.57 70.81 8.87
N PHE A 369 -40.26 70.94 8.68
CA PHE A 369 -39.43 69.94 8.04
C PHE A 369 -38.54 69.34 9.14
N ASP A 370 -39.03 68.29 9.79
CA ASP A 370 -38.15 67.48 10.62
C ASP A 370 -37.09 66.83 9.71
N PRO A 371 -35.79 67.01 9.99
CA PRO A 371 -34.76 66.26 9.28
C PRO A 371 -34.94 64.78 9.62
N VAL A 372 -35.02 63.96 8.57
CA VAL A 372 -35.08 62.50 8.71
C VAL A 372 -33.84 62.05 9.47
N ALA A 373 -34.03 61.24 10.52
CA ALA A 373 -32.92 60.59 11.21
C ALA A 373 -32.17 59.69 10.19
N ALA A 374 -30.88 59.95 10.01
CA ALA A 374 -30.00 59.03 9.30
C ALA A 374 -29.94 57.72 10.10
N GLY A 375 -30.24 56.60 9.45
CA GLY A 375 -30.11 55.25 9.99
C GLY A 375 -28.74 54.67 9.67
#